data_AF-A0A1Y3AYQ5-F1
#
_entry.id   AF-A0A1Y3AYQ5-F1
#
_cell.length_a   1.000
_cell.length_b   1.000
_cell.length_c   1.000
_cell.angle_alpha   90.00
_cell.angle_beta   90.00
_cell.angle_gamma   90.00
#
_symmetry.space_group_name_H-M   'P 1'
#
loop_
_entity.id
_entity.type
_entity.pdbx_description
1 polymer ?
#
loop_
_entity_poly.entity_id
_entity_poly.type
_entity_poly.pdbx_seq_one_letter_code
_entity_poly.pdbx_strand_id
1 'polypeptide(L)'
;PLIERLDTFIDDPELLSGGNLPFVKFPPEYRAIPAKPLFFDLALNHVKFPNLDEEINANKAQAGQSGLTGMVKGWLGGWRK
;
A
#
# COMPACT_ATOMS: atom_id res chain seq x y z
N PRO A 1 26.74 4.18 34.59
CA PRO A 1 27.16 4.50 33.20
C PRO A 1 26.47 5.78 32.72
N LEU A 2 27.01 6.50 31.72
CA LEU A 2 26.42 7.77 31.26
C LEU A 2 24.95 7.62 30.82
N ILE A 3 24.58 6.45 30.30
CA ILE A 3 23.20 6.14 29.88
C ILE A 3 22.16 6.18 31.00
N GLU A 4 22.55 5.98 32.26
CA GLU A 4 21.61 5.92 33.40
C GLU A 4 21.23 7.30 33.94
N ARG A 5 21.89 8.36 33.47
CA ARG A 5 21.79 9.72 34.03
C ARG A 5 21.68 10.78 32.93
N LEU A 6 21.09 10.43 31.79
CA LEU A 6 20.92 11.34 30.64
C LEU A 6 20.06 12.58 30.95
N ASP A 7 19.27 12.51 32.02
CA ASP A 7 18.41 13.57 32.54
C ASP A 7 19.14 14.55 33.48
N THR A 8 20.35 14.20 33.93
CA THR A 8 21.12 14.98 34.90
C THR A 8 22.35 15.58 34.24
N PHE A 9 22.42 16.92 34.20
CA PHE A 9 23.65 17.60 33.77
C PHE A 9 24.71 17.52 34.88
N ILE A 10 25.92 17.08 34.53
CA ILE A 10 27.07 16.98 35.43
C ILE A 10 28.27 17.55 34.69
N ASP A 11 28.97 18.47 35.34
CA ASP A 11 30.26 18.94 34.85
C ASP A 11 31.33 17.90 35.23
N ASP A 12 31.67 17.03 34.27
CA ASP A 12 32.61 15.93 34.45
C ASP A 12 33.90 16.18 33.64
N PRO A 13 35.00 16.60 34.29
CA PRO A 13 36.27 16.87 33.64
C PRO A 13 36.88 15.66 32.92
N GLU A 14 36.52 14.43 33.32
CA GLU A 14 37.00 13.21 32.66
C GLU A 14 36.39 13.06 31.26
N LEU A 15 35.20 13.61 31.01
CA LEU A 15 34.59 13.64 29.68
C LEU A 15 35.43 14.41 28.66
N LEU A 16 36.16 15.42 29.14
CA LEU A 16 37.02 16.28 28.33
C LEU A 16 38.44 15.71 28.16
N SER A 17 38.79 14.67 28.94
CA SER A 17 40.14 14.12 29.00
C SER A 17 40.50 13.14 27.87
N GLY A 18 39.54 12.79 27.01
CA GLY A 18 39.75 11.87 25.88
C GLY A 18 40.00 10.40 26.28
N GLY A 19 39.83 10.06 27.56
CA GLY A 19 39.96 8.69 28.06
C GLY A 19 38.84 7.75 27.61
N ASN A 20 39.01 6.45 27.81
CA ASN A 20 37.97 5.45 27.58
C ASN A 20 36.84 5.59 28.60
N LEU A 21 35.79 6.31 28.24
CA LEU A 21 34.60 6.48 29.08
C LEU A 21 33.65 5.29 28.91
N PRO A 22 33.12 4.71 30.00
CA PRO A 22 32.11 3.66 29.92
C PRO A 22 30.74 4.25 29.57
N PHE A 23 30.54 4.61 28.30
CA PHE A 23 29.28 5.13 27.78
C PHE A 23 28.14 4.12 27.97
N VAL A 24 28.30 2.94 27.38
CA VAL A 24 27.41 1.77 27.45
C VAL A 24 28.17 0.52 27.02
N LYS A 25 27.71 -0.65 27.45
CA LYS A 25 28.06 -1.91 26.78
C LYS A 25 27.32 -1.94 25.43
N PHE A 26 28.05 -2.14 24.35
CA PHE A 26 27.49 -2.25 23.00
C PHE A 26 27.81 -3.63 22.40
N PRO A 27 26.81 -4.37 21.87
CA PRO A 27 25.40 -4.00 21.84
C PRO A 27 24.76 -4.04 23.24
N PRO A 28 23.64 -3.33 23.46
CA PRO A 28 22.86 -3.48 24.68
C PRO A 28 22.42 -4.93 24.90
N GLU A 29 22.19 -5.30 26.16
CA GLU A 29 21.64 -6.62 26.46
C GLU A 29 20.24 -6.79 25.84
N TYR A 30 20.03 -7.91 25.15
CA TYR A 30 18.75 -8.23 24.56
C TYR A 30 17.75 -8.60 25.64
N ARG A 31 16.57 -7.99 25.59
CA ARG A 31 15.42 -8.37 26.42
C ARG A 31 14.30 -8.89 25.54
N ALA A 32 13.54 -9.87 26.01
CA ALA A 32 12.33 -10.30 25.32
C ALA A 32 11.37 -9.11 25.22
N ILE A 33 10.99 -8.77 23.99
CA ILE A 33 9.95 -7.77 23.74
C ILE A 33 8.63 -8.55 23.58
N PRO A 34 7.52 -8.13 24.21
CA PRO A 34 6.23 -8.73 23.95
C PRO A 34 5.98 -8.78 22.44
N ALA A 35 5.46 -9.91 21.95
CA ALA A 35 5.08 -10.00 20.55
C ALA A 35 4.13 -8.84 20.23
N LYS A 36 4.37 -8.17 19.09
CA LYS A 36 3.47 -7.11 18.59
C LYS A 36 2.02 -7.65 18.65
N PRO A 37 1.08 -6.93 19.29
CA PRO A 37 -0.31 -7.37 19.36
C PRO A 37 -0.90 -7.60 17.98
N LEU A 38 -1.86 -8.52 17.89
CA LEU A 38 -2.61 -8.76 16.66
C LEU A 38 -3.34 -7.48 16.25
N PHE A 39 -3.14 -7.06 15.01
CA PHE A 39 -3.76 -5.86 14.44
C PHE A 39 -4.26 -6.19 13.04
N PHE A 40 -5.57 -5.99 12.80
CA PHE A 40 -6.20 -6.23 11.50
C PHE A 40 -6.36 -4.93 10.74
N ASP A 41 -5.93 -4.90 9.49
CA ASP A 41 -6.27 -3.81 8.57
C ASP A 41 -7.68 -4.02 8.01
N LEU A 42 -8.68 -3.42 8.67
CA LEU A 42 -10.07 -3.50 8.24
C LEU A 42 -10.37 -2.62 7.03
N ALA A 43 -9.55 -1.60 6.74
CA ALA A 43 -9.76 -0.72 5.60
C ALA A 43 -9.65 -1.48 4.28
N LEU A 44 -8.82 -2.52 4.26
CA LEU A 44 -8.69 -3.43 3.12
C LEU A 44 -10.02 -4.11 2.73
N ASN A 45 -10.90 -4.40 3.68
CA ASN A 45 -12.22 -5.00 3.39
C ASN A 45 -13.16 -4.06 2.62
N HIS A 46 -12.86 -2.76 2.61
CA HIS A 46 -13.65 -1.74 1.94
C HIS A 46 -13.17 -1.47 0.50
N VAL A 47 -12.06 -2.05 0.08
CA VAL A 47 -11.63 -1.99 -1.33
C VAL A 47 -12.57 -2.85 -2.17
N LYS A 48 -13.46 -2.19 -2.91
CA LYS A 48 -14.47 -2.80 -3.77
C LYS A 48 -14.52 -2.06 -5.10
N PHE A 49 -14.90 -2.76 -6.17
CA PHE A 49 -15.19 -2.08 -7.43
C PHE A 49 -16.37 -1.10 -7.26
N PRO A 50 -16.37 0.01 -8.00
CA PRO A 50 -17.55 0.88 -8.09
C PRO A 50 -18.71 0.14 -8.75
N ASN A 51 -19.93 0.66 -8.62
CA ASN A 51 -21.05 0.16 -9.40
C ASN A 51 -20.76 0.37 -10.91
N LEU A 52 -20.92 -0.67 -11.73
CA LEU A 52 -20.65 -0.67 -13.17
C LEU A 52 -21.93 -0.76 -14.04
N ASP A 53 -23.13 -0.66 -13.46
CA ASP A 53 -24.41 -0.82 -14.15
C ASP A 53 -24.55 0.15 -15.33
N GLU A 54 -24.09 1.40 -15.17
CA GLU A 54 -24.12 2.42 -16.22
C GLU A 54 -23.26 2.03 -17.42
N GLU A 55 -22.01 1.60 -17.18
CA GLU A 55 -21.07 1.18 -18.22
C GLU A 55 -21.54 -0.07 -18.97
N ILE A 56 -22.16 -1.01 -18.25
CA ILE A 56 -22.74 -2.23 -18.82
C ILE A 56 -23.96 -1.88 -19.70
N ASN A 57 -24.82 -0.97 -19.25
CA ASN A 57 -26.03 -0.58 -19.97
C ASN A 57 -25.75 0.32 -21.18
N ALA A 58 -24.73 1.19 -21.10
CA ALA A 58 -24.26 2.00 -22.23
C ALA A 58 -23.80 1.12 -23.41
N ASN A 59 -23.11 0.01 -23.13
CA ASN A 59 -22.66 -0.94 -24.15
C ASN A 59 -23.82 -1.77 -24.75
N LYS A 60 -24.87 -2.07 -23.98
CA LYS A 60 -26.07 -2.77 -24.50
C LYS A 60 -26.86 -1.91 -25.49
N ALA A 61 -26.91 -0.59 -25.31
CA ALA A 61 -27.55 0.33 -26.26
C ALA A 61 -26.83 0.35 -27.64
N GLN A 62 -25.51 0.14 -27.66
CA GLN A 62 -24.72 0.08 -28.90
C GLN A 62 -24.68 -1.31 -29.55
N ALA A 63 -24.89 -2.39 -28.78
CA ALA A 63 -24.95 -3.77 -29.30
C ALA A 63 -26.13 -4.04 -30.25
N GLY A 64 -27.13 -3.15 -30.30
CA GLY A 64 -28.29 -3.25 -31.19
C GLY A 64 -28.13 -2.60 -32.57
N GLN A 65 -27.04 -1.85 -32.85
CA GLN A 65 -26.98 -0.99 -34.04
C GLN A 65 -25.75 -1.10 -34.96
N SER A 66 -24.74 -1.93 -34.68
CA SER A 66 -23.64 -2.08 -35.64
C SER A 66 -22.87 -3.40 -35.52
N GLY A 67 -23.52 -4.50 -35.88
CA GLY A 67 -22.83 -5.73 -36.25
C GLY A 67 -22.53 -5.74 -37.76
N LEU A 68 -21.38 -6.30 -38.16
CA LEU A 68 -20.92 -6.53 -39.54
C LEU A 68 -21.97 -7.19 -40.48
N THR A 69 -23.09 -7.68 -39.94
CA THR A 69 -24.28 -8.17 -40.66
C THR A 69 -24.89 -7.16 -41.66
N GLY A 70 -24.73 -5.85 -41.46
CA GLY A 70 -25.28 -4.84 -42.39
C GLY A 70 -24.56 -4.79 -43.74
N MET A 71 -23.25 -5.07 -43.76
CA MET A 71 -22.40 -4.91 -44.95
C MET A 71 -22.49 -6.08 -45.94
N VAL A 72 -22.93 -7.26 -45.50
CA VAL A 72 -23.08 -8.44 -46.39
C VAL A 72 -24.46 -8.52 -47.06
N LYS A 73 -25.46 -7.78 -46.56
CA LYS A 73 -26.82 -7.79 -47.12
C LYS A 73 -26.94 -7.00 -48.43
N GLY A 74 -26.09 -5.97 -48.63
CA GLY A 74 -26.09 -5.16 -49.85
C GLY A 74 -25.45 -5.85 -51.07
N TRP A 75 -24.43 -6.69 -50.85
CA TRP A 75 -23.68 -7.35 -51.94
C TRP A 75 -24.38 -8.60 -52.50
N LEU A 76 -25.18 -9.30 -51.69
CA LEU A 76 -25.89 -10.53 -52.10
C LEU A 76 -27.31 -10.31 -52.65
N GLY A 77 -27.83 -9.07 -52.62
CA GLY A 77 -29.20 -8.74 -53.01
C GLY A 77 -29.40 -8.29 -54.47
N GLY A 78 -28.32 -8.02 -55.22
CA GLY A 78 -28.37 -7.41 -56.55
C GLY A 78 -28.64 -8.34 -57.73
N TRP A 79 -28.95 -9.63 -57.52
CA TRP A 79 -29.07 -10.64 -58.58
C TRP A 79 -30.45 -11.33 -58.70
N ARG A 80 -31.51 -10.72 -58.17
CA ARG A 80 -32.88 -11.23 -58.43
C ARG A 80 -33.69 -10.18 -59.17
N LYS A 81 -33.72 -10.39 -60.50
CA LYS A 81 -34.66 -9.94 -61.56
C LYS A 81 -35.42 -8.63 -61.35
#